data_AF-A0A1F3DKP2-F1
#
_entry.id   AF-A0A1F3DKP2-F1
#
_cell.length_a   1.000
_cell.length_b   1.000
_cell.length_c   1.000
_cell.angle_alpha   90.00
_cell.angle_beta   90.00
_cell.angle_gamma   90.00
#
_symmetry.space_group_name_H-M   'P 1'
#
loop_
_entity.id
_entity.type
_entity.pdbx_description
1 polymer ?
#
loop_
_entity_poly.entity_id
_entity_poly.type
_entity_poly.pdbx_seq_one_letter_code
_entity_poly.pdbx_strand_id
1 'polypeptide(L)'
;MYIKITKNQRGYAYYHLVEAYREDGKVKQRTLMSLGRVEDNKLEQLSEAISKHLETVNILNLSKEIDISDTYILGPLLVLARMLETMGIKTARKCVPIVPRLY
;
A
#
# COMPACT_ATOMS: atom_id res chain seq x y z
N MET A 1 0.12 -4.84 16.63
CA MET A 1 -0.77 -5.88 16.07
C MET A 1 0.06 -6.95 15.39
N TYR A 2 -0.42 -8.19 15.31
CA TYR A 2 0.27 -9.31 14.65
C TYR A 2 -0.74 -10.35 14.15
N ILE A 3 -0.28 -11.26 13.29
CA ILE A 3 -1.07 -12.41 12.83
C ILE A 3 -0.85 -13.60 13.75
N LYS A 4 -1.93 -14.18 14.26
CA LYS A 4 -1.93 -15.40 15.08
C LYS A 4 -2.59 -16.53 14.30
N ILE A 5 -2.02 -17.72 14.38
CA ILE A 5 -2.66 -18.94 13.86
C ILE A 5 -3.29 -19.70 15.03
N THR A 6 -4.57 -20.06 14.92
CA THR A 6 -5.24 -20.94 15.88
C THR A 6 -5.93 -22.09 15.19
N LYS A 7 -5.97 -23.25 15.84
CA LYS A 7 -6.68 -24.43 15.36
C LYS A 7 -8.03 -24.54 16.05
N ASN A 8 -9.06 -24.87 15.28
CA ASN A 8 -10.37 -25.22 15.84
C ASN A 8 -10.40 -26.68 16.31
N GLN A 9 -11.51 -27.09 16.93
CA GLN A 9 -11.70 -28.46 17.42
C GLN A 9 -11.65 -29.53 16.31
N ARG A 10 -11.92 -29.15 15.06
CA ARG A 10 -11.86 -30.03 13.89
C ARG A 10 -10.46 -30.10 13.26
N GLY A 11 -9.46 -29.44 13.85
CA GLY A 11 -8.07 -29.43 13.39
C GLY A 11 -7.74 -28.38 12.33
N TYR A 12 -8.72 -27.62 11.84
CA TYR A 12 -8.49 -26.57 10.83
C TYR A 12 -7.82 -25.34 11.45
N ALA A 13 -6.80 -24.83 10.78
CA ALA A 13 -6.06 -23.64 11.19
C ALA A 13 -6.63 -22.36 10.54
N TYR A 14 -6.65 -21.28 11.30
CA TYR A 14 -7.15 -19.96 10.89
C TYR A 14 -6.18 -18.85 11.23
N TYR A 15 -6.08 -17.86 10.35
CA TYR A 15 -5.38 -16.61 10.58
C TYR A 15 -6.26 -15.62 11.34
N HIS A 16 -5.70 -14.96 12.35
CA HIS A 16 -6.38 -13.93 13.13
C HIS A 16 -5.52 -12.68 13.23
N LEU A 17 -6.12 -11.51 13.03
CA LEU A 17 -5.50 -10.23 13.33
C LEU A 17 -5.69 -9.94 14.82
N VAL A 18 -4.59 -9.82 15.54
CA VAL A 18 -4.58 -9.66 17.00
C VAL A 18 -3.88 -8.38 17.37
N GLU A 19 -4.44 -7.68 18.35
CA GLU A 19 -3.82 -6.53 18.99
C GLU A 19 -3.28 -6.93 20.36
N ALA A 20 -2.01 -6.60 20.61
CA ALA A 20 -1.43 -6.63 21.95
C ALA A 20 -1.57 -5.25 22.59
N TYR A 21 -2.04 -5.22 23.84
CA TYR A 21 -2.22 -4.00 24.61
C TYR A 21 -1.80 -4.23 26.07
N ARG A 22 -1.67 -3.15 26.85
CA ARG A 22 -1.41 -3.23 28.28
C ARG A 22 -2.63 -2.77 29.06
N GLU A 23 -2.95 -3.53 30.10
CA GLU A 23 -4.02 -3.21 31.05
C GLU A 23 -3.54 -3.65 32.43
N ASP A 24 -3.60 -2.73 33.41
CA ASP A 24 -3.09 -2.94 34.78
C ASP A 24 -1.65 -3.46 34.85
N GLY A 25 -0.78 -2.91 33.99
CA GLY A 25 0.63 -3.31 33.89
C GLY A 25 0.87 -4.69 33.27
N LYS A 26 -0.18 -5.45 32.93
CA LYS A 26 -0.09 -6.76 32.28
C LYS A 26 -0.27 -6.62 30.77
N VAL A 27 0.51 -7.37 30.01
CA VAL A 27 0.32 -7.47 28.56
C VAL A 27 -0.83 -8.42 28.29
N LYS A 28 -1.85 -7.94 27.58
CA LYS A 28 -3.02 -8.69 27.12
C LYS A 28 -3.09 -8.69 25.60
N GLN A 29 -3.90 -9.59 25.06
CA GLN A 29 -4.17 -9.66 23.63
C GLN A 29 -5.69 -9.69 23.39
N ARG A 30 -6.16 -9.07 22.32
CA ARG A 30 -7.53 -9.21 21.82
C ARG A 30 -7.52 -9.51 20.33
N THR A 31 -8.35 -10.46 19.90
CA THR A 31 -8.56 -10.74 18.48
C THR A 31 -9.47 -9.65 17.91
N LEU A 32 -8.99 -8.97 16.87
CA LEU A 32 -9.77 -7.95 16.16
C LEU A 32 -10.68 -8.60 15.12
N MET A 33 -10.14 -9.54 14.33
CA MET A 33 -10.93 -10.27 13.32
C MET A 33 -10.24 -11.57 12.86
N SER A 34 -11.03 -12.45 12.22
CA SER A 34 -10.55 -13.63 11.49
C SER A 34 -10.26 -13.28 10.03
N LEU A 35 -9.15 -13.79 9.50
CA LEU A 35 -8.70 -13.59 8.11
C LEU A 35 -8.89 -14.85 7.24
N GLY A 36 -9.47 -15.92 7.79
CA GLY A 36 -9.78 -17.16 7.06
C GLY A 36 -8.83 -18.33 7.34
N ARG A 37 -9.02 -19.45 6.61
CA ARG A 37 -8.29 -20.71 6.79
C ARG A 37 -6.87 -20.67 6.24
N VAL A 38 -5.97 -21.40 6.91
CA VAL A 38 -4.57 -21.63 6.54
C VAL A 38 -4.48 -22.83 5.59
N GLU A 39 -5.07 -22.73 4.40
CA GLU A 39 -5.12 -23.88 3.48
C GLU A 39 -4.32 -23.66 2.19
N ASP A 40 -4.44 -22.54 1.46
CA ASP A 40 -3.78 -22.47 0.13
C ASP A 40 -3.40 -21.04 -0.30
N ASN A 41 -2.34 -20.46 0.27
CA ASN A 41 -1.82 -19.13 -0.12
C ASN A 41 -2.85 -17.97 -0.09
N LYS A 42 -3.91 -18.10 0.71
CA LYS A 42 -4.97 -17.07 0.80
C LYS A 42 -4.46 -15.79 1.44
N LEU A 43 -3.41 -15.85 2.27
CA LEU A 43 -2.83 -14.67 2.88
C LEU A 43 -2.06 -13.84 1.84
N GLU A 44 -1.39 -14.51 0.91
CA GLU A 44 -0.66 -13.92 -0.21
C GLU A 44 -1.64 -13.28 -1.20
N GLN A 45 -2.74 -13.97 -1.54
CA GLN A 45 -3.80 -13.39 -2.37
C GLN A 45 -4.47 -12.19 -1.69
N LEU A 46 -4.72 -12.27 -0.38
CA LEU A 46 -5.24 -11.16 0.40
C LEU A 46 -4.26 -9.98 0.41
N SER A 47 -2.96 -10.25 0.60
CA SER A 47 -1.90 -9.24 0.54
C SER A 47 -1.87 -8.56 -0.83
N GLU A 48 -1.96 -9.32 -1.91
CA GLU A 48 -1.99 -8.80 -3.28
C GLU A 48 -3.23 -7.93 -3.54
N ALA A 49 -4.41 -8.38 -3.10
CA ALA A 49 -5.66 -7.63 -3.24
C ALA A 49 -5.64 -6.31 -2.44
N ILE A 50 -5.15 -6.36 -1.19
CA ILE A 50 -4.99 -5.17 -0.34
C ILE A 50 -3.99 -4.20 -0.98
N SER A 51 -2.86 -4.70 -1.50
CA SER A 51 -1.84 -3.87 -2.13
C SER A 51 -2.38 -3.12 -3.36
N LYS A 52 -3.10 -3.81 -4.25
CA LYS A 52 -3.75 -3.19 -5.42
C LYS A 52 -4.75 -2.11 -5.03
N HIS A 53 -5.53 -2.34 -3.97
CA HIS A 53 -6.49 -1.36 -3.49
C HIS A 53 -5.82 -0.16 -2.83
N LEU A 54 -4.76 -0.38 -2.04
CA LEU A 54 -3.97 0.68 -1.42
C LEU A 54 -3.27 1.56 -2.46
N GLU A 55 -2.73 1.00 -3.54
CA GLU A 55 -2.18 1.79 -4.66
C GLU A 55 -3.24 2.73 -5.25
N THR A 56 -4.45 2.20 -5.46
CA THR A 56 -5.58 2.99 -5.96
C THR A 56 -5.95 4.12 -4.99
N VAL A 57 -6.05 3.81 -3.69
CA VAL A 57 -6.32 4.82 -2.65
C VAL A 57 -5.19 5.85 -2.57
N ASN A 58 -3.93 5.43 -2.72
CA ASN A 58 -2.78 6.31 -2.68
C ASN A 58 -2.77 7.30 -3.86
N ILE A 59 -3.04 6.81 -5.09
CA ILE A 59 -3.21 7.66 -6.28
C ILE A 59 -4.36 8.66 -6.10
N LEU A 60 -5.49 8.21 -5.54
CA LEU A 60 -6.64 9.07 -5.26
C LEU A 60 -6.38 10.10 -4.15
N ASN A 61 -5.48 9.82 -3.22
CA ASN A 61 -5.08 10.80 -2.21
C ASN A 61 -4.08 11.80 -2.79
N LEU A 62 -3.10 11.33 -3.57
CA LEU A 62 -2.16 12.19 -4.27
C LEU A 62 -2.87 13.16 -5.23
N SER A 63 -3.92 12.70 -5.93
CA SER A 63 -4.70 13.58 -6.82
C SER A 63 -5.49 14.66 -6.08
N LYS A 64 -5.81 14.46 -4.79
CA LYS A 64 -6.48 15.48 -3.96
C LYS A 64 -5.52 16.53 -3.41
N GLU A 65 -4.23 16.20 -3.29
CA GLU A 65 -3.20 17.12 -2.81
C GLU A 65 -2.64 18.02 -3.92
N ILE A 66 -2.90 17.70 -5.19
CA ILE A 66 -2.48 18.51 -6.34
C ILE A 66 -3.51 19.63 -6.56
N ASP A 67 -3.07 20.88 -6.42
CA ASP A 67 -3.91 22.05 -6.67
C ASP A 67 -4.33 22.11 -8.14
N ILE A 68 -5.62 22.35 -8.38
CA ILE A 68 -6.28 22.25 -9.68
C ILE A 68 -5.67 23.27 -10.67
N SER A 69 -5.10 24.37 -10.17
CA SER A 69 -4.41 25.40 -10.96
C SER A 69 -3.17 24.89 -11.71
N ASP A 70 -2.48 23.85 -11.21
CA ASP A 70 -1.25 23.32 -11.81
C ASP A 70 -1.51 22.21 -12.85
N THR A 71 -2.76 21.77 -12.95
CA THR A 71 -3.12 20.50 -13.61
C THR A 71 -3.32 20.64 -15.13
N TYR A 72 -3.58 21.84 -15.66
CA TYR A 72 -4.11 21.99 -17.03
C TYR A 72 -3.10 21.75 -18.17
N ILE A 73 -1.81 21.68 -17.88
CA ILE A 73 -0.75 21.38 -18.89
C ILE A 73 0.18 20.24 -18.45
N LEU A 74 0.36 20.05 -17.14
CA LEU A 74 1.38 19.16 -16.57
C LEU A 74 0.82 17.97 -15.78
N GLY A 75 -0.51 17.84 -15.61
CA GLY A 75 -1.15 16.92 -14.66
C GLY A 75 -0.60 15.48 -14.66
N PRO A 76 -0.66 14.73 -15.77
CA PRO A 76 -0.14 13.36 -15.81
C PRO A 76 1.38 13.27 -15.59
N LEU A 77 2.12 14.29 -16.03
CA LEU A 77 3.59 14.34 -15.97
C LEU A 77 4.08 14.66 -14.54
N LEU A 78 3.38 15.52 -13.82
CA LEU A 78 3.60 15.83 -12.41
C LEU A 78 3.26 14.63 -11.52
N VAL A 79 2.15 13.94 -11.80
CA VAL A 79 1.79 12.68 -11.10
C VAL A 79 2.89 11.64 -11.32
N LEU A 80 3.34 11.43 -12.56
CA LEU A 80 4.46 10.54 -12.88
C LEU A 80 5.76 10.95 -12.16
N ALA A 81 6.11 12.23 -12.20
CA ALA A 81 7.31 12.74 -11.52
C ALA A 81 7.24 12.49 -10.00
N ARG A 82 6.09 12.72 -9.38
CA ARG A 82 5.90 12.50 -7.95
C ARG A 82 5.95 11.03 -7.58
N MET A 83 5.35 10.15 -8.39
CA MET A 83 5.45 8.71 -8.21
C MET A 83 6.92 8.24 -8.29
N LEU A 84 7.67 8.71 -9.29
CA LEU A 84 9.09 8.40 -9.46
C LEU A 84 9.93 8.87 -8.25
N GLU A 85 9.69 10.07 -7.74
CA GLU A 85 10.33 10.56 -6.51
C GLU A 85 10.04 9.69 -5.29
N THR A 86 8.77 9.32 -5.07
CA THR A 86 8.39 8.49 -3.91
C THR A 86 8.92 7.06 -3.99
N MET A 87 9.16 6.54 -5.19
CA MET A 87 9.82 5.25 -5.41
C MET A 87 11.35 5.32 -5.32
N GLY A 88 11.93 6.49 -5.01
CA GLY A 88 13.38 6.69 -4.92
C GLY A 88 14.08 6.77 -6.29
N ILE A 89 13.32 6.82 -7.37
CA ILE A 89 13.82 6.95 -8.74
C ILE A 89 14.02 8.44 -9.01
N LYS A 90 15.12 9.00 -8.50
CA LYS A 90 15.56 10.33 -8.93
C LYS A 90 15.93 10.24 -10.42
N THR A 91 15.12 10.90 -11.24
CA THR A 91 15.22 11.00 -12.70
C THR A 91 16.68 10.89 -13.18
N ALA A 92 16.95 9.92 -14.04
CA ALA A 92 18.17 9.81 -14.83
C ALA A 92 18.25 11.04 -15.76
N ARG A 93 18.68 12.17 -15.21
CA ARG A 93 18.79 13.45 -15.90
C ARG A 93 20.09 13.47 -16.70
N LYS A 94 20.24 12.55 -17.65
CA LYS A 94 21.24 12.62 -18.71
C LYS A 94 20.65 12.00 -19.97
N CYS A 95 20.74 12.76 -21.07
CA CYS A 95 20.51 12.34 -22.45
C CYS A 95 19.07 12.39 -22.98
N VAL A 96 18.53 13.59 -23.21
CA VAL A 96 17.97 13.93 -24.52
C VAL A 96 18.30 15.41 -24.79
N PRO A 97 19.20 15.74 -25.73
CA PRO A 97 19.35 17.12 -26.17
C PRO A 97 18.09 17.51 -26.95
N ILE A 98 17.34 18.47 -26.40
CA ILE A 98 16.30 19.17 -27.15
C ILE A 98 17.06 20.03 -28.17
N VAL A 99 17.11 19.56 -29.42
CA VAL A 99 17.65 20.36 -30.53
C VAL A 99 16.60 21.41 -30.88
N PRO A 100 16.87 22.72 -30.74
CA PRO A 100 15.94 23.74 -31.17
C PRO A 100 15.96 23.78 -32.70
N ARG A 101 14.80 23.52 -33.30
CA ARG A 101 14.59 23.68 -34.74
C ARG A 101 14.50 25.18 -35.01
N LEU A 102 15.59 25.75 -35.54
CA LEU A 102 15.59 27.03 -36.23
C LEU A 102 15.39 26.77 -37.73
N TYR A 103 14.69 27.73 -38.37
CA TYR A 103 14.15 27.77 -39.74
C TYR A 103 12.72 27.22 -39.89
#